data_AF-A0A7K7FVU0-F1
#
_entry.id   AF-A0A7K7FVU0-F1
#
_cell.length_a   1.000
_cell.length_b   1.000
_cell.length_c   1.000
_cell.angle_alpha   90.00
_cell.angle_beta   90.00
_cell.angle_gamma   90.00
#
_symmetry.space_group_name_H-M   'P 1'
#
loop_
_entity.id
_entity.type
_entity.pdbx_description
1 polymer ?
#
loop_
_entity_poly.entity_id
_entity_poly.type
_entity_poly.pdbx_seq_one_letter_code
_entity_poly.pdbx_strand_id
1 'polypeptide(L)'
;AVGLSPRQAVAGCRLAQVLTQYCVGANYGWLLAEGLFLHKLLVLAAFSGERCLPAFLLLGWGAPVLFVVPWVVVRYLYENEGCWERNEKAAVWWIIRCPILMAVAV
;
A
#
# COMPACT_ATOMS: atom_id res chain seq x y z
N ALA A 1 19.93 11.69 -23.58
CA ALA A 1 19.30 12.27 -22.38
C ALA A 1 17.83 12.51 -22.70
N VAL A 2 16.90 11.93 -21.93
CA VAL A 2 15.47 12.19 -22.13
C VAL A 2 15.21 13.64 -21.70
N GLY A 3 14.93 14.51 -22.67
CA GLY A 3 14.61 15.92 -22.42
C GLY A 3 13.23 16.06 -21.79
N LEU A 4 13.10 15.77 -20.51
CA LEU A 4 11.88 16.00 -19.75
C LEU A 4 11.82 17.47 -19.33
N SER A 5 10.70 18.13 -19.64
CA SER A 5 10.36 19.43 -19.06
C SER A 5 10.38 19.33 -17.52
N PRO A 6 10.79 20.39 -16.78
CA PRO A 6 10.80 20.39 -15.31
C PRO A 6 9.47 19.93 -14.71
N ARG A 7 8.34 20.24 -15.36
CA ARG A 7 7.00 19.81 -14.93
C ARG A 7 6.76 18.31 -15.14
N GLN A 8 7.28 17.73 -16.22
CA GLN A 8 7.18 16.29 -16.49
C GLN A 8 8.06 15.48 -15.54
N ALA A 9 9.24 16.00 -15.19
CA ALA A 9 10.12 15.39 -14.20
C ALA A 9 9.45 15.33 -12.82
N VAL A 10 8.77 16.41 -12.40
CA VAL A 10 8.01 16.46 -11.13
C VAL A 10 6.81 15.50 -11.16
N ALA A 11 6.06 15.44 -12.25
CA ALA A 11 4.95 14.50 -12.40
C ALA A 11 5.42 13.03 -12.39
N GLY A 12 6.52 12.73 -13.09
CA GLY A 12 7.12 11.40 -13.12
C GLY A 12 7.65 10.96 -11.76
N CYS A 13 8.31 11.86 -11.01
CA CYS A 13 8.81 11.58 -9.67
C CYS A 13 7.65 11.27 -8.68
N ARG A 14 6.55 12.03 -8.77
CA ARG A 14 5.34 11.77 -7.96
C ARG A 14 4.73 10.41 -8.29
N LEU A 15 4.58 10.09 -9.58
CA LEU A 15 4.03 8.81 -10.02
C LEU A 15 4.91 7.64 -9.56
N ALA A 16 6.23 7.74 -9.74
CA ALA A 16 7.19 6.72 -9.29
C ALA A 16 7.12 6.51 -7.77
N GLN A 17 6.90 7.58 -7.01
CA GLN A 17 6.77 7.47 -5.57
C GLN A 17 5.45 6.81 -5.15
N VAL A 18 4.33 7.17 -5.76
CA VAL A 18 3.03 6.48 -5.53
C VAL A 18 3.13 5.00 -5.88
N LEU A 19 3.76 4.69 -7.01
CA LEU A 19 3.97 3.31 -7.45
C LEU A 19 4.81 2.53 -6.45
N THR A 20 5.91 3.12 -5.96
CA THR A 20 6.76 2.48 -4.94
C THR A 20 5.97 2.18 -3.67
N GLN A 21 5.18 3.13 -3.18
CA GLN A 21 4.36 2.91 -1.98
C GLN A 21 3.29 1.85 -2.20
N TYR A 22 2.66 1.81 -3.38
CA TYR A 22 1.72 0.77 -3.75
C TYR A 22 2.39 -0.61 -3.82
N CYS A 23 3.56 -0.72 -4.44
CA CYS A 23 4.31 -1.97 -4.51
C CYS A 23 4.70 -2.48 -3.12
N VAL A 24 5.19 -1.62 -2.24
CA VAL A 24 5.52 -1.99 -0.85
C VAL A 24 4.27 -2.44 -0.10
N GLY A 25 3.18 -1.66 -0.17
CA GLY A 25 1.91 -2.02 0.47
C GLY A 25 1.33 -3.33 -0.05
N ALA A 26 1.43 -3.59 -1.36
CA ALA A 26 0.95 -4.81 -1.98
C ALA A 26 1.78 -6.02 -1.53
N ASN A 27 3.10 -5.90 -1.38
CA ASN A 27 3.93 -6.96 -0.82
C ASN A 27 3.50 -7.32 0.61
N TYR A 28 3.29 -6.32 1.48
CA TYR A 28 2.80 -6.58 2.85
C TYR A 28 1.36 -7.12 2.87
N GLY A 29 0.48 -6.63 2.02
CA GLY A 29 -0.89 -7.12 1.90
C GLY A 29 -0.97 -8.57 1.43
N TRP A 30 -0.09 -8.96 0.51
CA TRP A 30 0.05 -10.35 0.07
C TRP A 30 0.64 -11.25 1.15
N LEU A 31 1.67 -10.79 1.87
CA LEU A 31 2.24 -11.53 3.00
C LEU A 31 1.18 -11.83 4.07
N LEU A 32 0.35 -10.83 4.39
CA LEU A 32 -0.77 -11.00 5.33
C LEU A 32 -1.83 -11.98 4.80
N ALA A 33 -2.17 -11.91 3.51
CA ALA A 33 -3.12 -12.82 2.88
C ALA A 33 -2.62 -14.27 2.90
N GLU A 34 -1.34 -14.50 2.61
CA GLU A 34 -0.70 -15.81 2.72
C GLU A 34 -0.68 -16.31 4.18
N GLY A 35 -0.33 -15.45 5.15
CA GLY A 35 -0.33 -15.79 6.58
C GLY A 35 -1.71 -16.19 7.09
N LEU A 36 -2.75 -15.44 6.74
CA LEU A 36 -4.13 -15.76 7.09
C LEU A 36 -4.64 -17.03 6.39
N PHE A 37 -4.24 -17.26 5.14
CA PHE A 37 -4.57 -18.48 4.40
C PHE A 37 -3.95 -19.72 5.05
N LEU A 38 -2.67 -19.64 5.41
CA LEU A 38 -1.96 -20.71 6.12
C LEU A 38 -2.57 -20.96 7.50
N HIS A 39 -2.89 -19.90 8.25
CA HIS A 39 -3.55 -20.00 9.56
C HIS A 39 -4.94 -20.62 9.46
N LYS A 40 -5.71 -20.27 8.44
CA LYS A 40 -7.01 -20.90 8.13
C LYS A 40 -6.85 -22.39 7.85
N LEU A 41 -5.83 -22.77 7.07
CA LEU A 41 -5.58 -24.16 6.73
C LEU A 41 -5.14 -25.01 7.93
N LEU A 42 -4.32 -24.44 8.82
CA LEU A 42 -3.76 -25.16 9.98
C LEU A 42 -4.69 -25.17 11.21
N VAL A 43 -5.29 -24.02 11.56
CA VAL A 43 -6.08 -23.85 12.80
C VAL A 43 -7.57 -24.03 12.53
N LEU A 44 -8.06 -23.58 11.37
CA LEU A 44 -9.48 -23.60 11.02
C LEU A 44 -9.84 -24.73 10.05
N ALA A 45 -9.00 -25.77 9.93
CA ALA A 45 -9.23 -26.98 9.11
C ALA A 45 -10.60 -27.65 9.36
N ALA A 46 -11.27 -27.35 10.48
CA ALA A 46 -12.60 -27.84 10.83
C ALA A 46 -13.77 -26.98 10.30
N PHE A 47 -13.55 -25.76 9.82
CA PHE A 47 -14.61 -24.84 9.41
C PHE A 47 -14.48 -24.40 7.94
N SER A 48 -15.03 -25.26 7.08
CA SER A 48 -15.73 -24.88 5.85
C SER A 48 -14.88 -24.49 4.63
N GLY A 49 -14.55 -25.52 3.84
CA GLY A 49 -14.73 -25.62 2.38
C GLY A 49 -14.66 -24.36 1.51
N GLU A 50 -13.54 -24.23 0.78
CA GLU A 50 -13.45 -23.93 -0.66
C GLU A 50 -14.02 -22.61 -1.23
N ARG A 51 -14.65 -21.75 -0.44
CA ARG A 51 -15.37 -20.57 -0.99
C ARG A 51 -14.78 -19.18 -0.72
N CYS A 52 -13.62 -19.07 -0.07
CA CYS A 52 -13.07 -17.76 0.32
C CYS A 52 -11.77 -17.35 -0.41
N LEU A 53 -11.20 -18.18 -1.28
CA LEU A 53 -10.00 -17.84 -2.06
C LEU A 53 -10.12 -16.52 -2.85
N PRO A 54 -11.25 -16.24 -3.55
CA PRO A 54 -11.41 -14.98 -4.28
C PRO A 54 -11.45 -13.76 -3.34
N ALA A 55 -11.99 -13.91 -2.14
CA ALA A 55 -12.06 -12.84 -1.15
C ALA A 55 -10.67 -12.52 -0.58
N PHE A 56 -9.82 -13.53 -0.36
CA PHE A 56 -8.42 -13.34 0.05
C PHE A 56 -7.58 -12.68 -1.05
N LEU A 57 -7.80 -13.06 -2.31
CA LEU A 57 -7.19 -12.38 -3.47
C LEU A 57 -7.60 -10.90 -3.55
N LEU A 58 -8.90 -10.62 -3.38
CA LEU A 58 -9.42 -9.25 -3.32
C LEU A 58 -8.86 -8.46 -2.13
N LEU A 59 -8.59 -9.11 -1.00
CA LEU A 59 -7.95 -8.50 0.15
C LEU A 59 -6.48 -8.14 -0.12
N GLY A 60 -5.71 -9.05 -0.72
CA GLY A 60 -4.29 -8.81 -1.04
C GLY A 60 -4.08 -7.63 -2.01
N TRP A 61 -4.96 -7.49 -3.01
CA TRP A 61 -4.91 -6.38 -3.96
C TRP A 61 -5.69 -5.13 -3.50
N GLY A 62 -6.77 -5.30 -2.76
CA GLY A 62 -7.65 -4.20 -2.32
C GLY A 62 -7.14 -3.45 -1.11
N ALA A 63 -6.51 -4.15 -0.15
CA ALA A 63 -5.91 -3.53 1.03
C ALA A 63 -4.87 -2.44 0.67
N PRO A 64 -3.87 -2.68 -0.21
CA PRO A 64 -2.90 -1.65 -0.56
C PRO A 64 -3.54 -0.45 -1.25
N VAL A 65 -4.57 -0.63 -2.08
CA VAL A 65 -5.32 0.49 -2.69
C VAL A 65 -5.99 1.33 -1.60
N LEU A 66 -6.61 0.68 -0.62
CA LEU A 66 -7.37 1.33 0.45
C LEU A 66 -6.50 2.20 1.35
N PHE A 67 -5.21 1.86 1.52
CA PHE A 67 -4.25 2.69 2.27
C PHE A 67 -3.56 3.76 1.41
N VAL A 68 -3.23 3.43 0.16
CA VAL A 68 -2.50 4.34 -0.73
C VAL A 68 -3.39 5.50 -1.19
N VAL A 69 -4.69 5.26 -1.47
CA VAL A 69 -5.59 6.31 -1.96
C VAL A 69 -5.77 7.47 -0.97
N PRO A 70 -6.11 7.24 0.32
CA PRO A 70 -6.18 8.31 1.31
C PRO A 70 -4.85 9.04 1.49
N TRP A 71 -3.72 8.31 1.46
CA TRP A 71 -2.41 8.93 1.58
C TRP A 71 -2.10 9.88 0.42
N VAL A 72 -2.41 9.47 -0.83
CA VAL A 72 -2.26 10.31 -2.02
C VAL A 72 -3.17 11.53 -1.94
N VAL A 73 -4.42 11.38 -1.49
CA VAL A 73 -5.37 12.50 -1.34
C VAL A 73 -4.87 13.52 -0.31
N VAL A 74 -4.42 13.06 0.86
CA VAL A 74 -3.88 13.94 1.92
C VAL A 74 -2.61 14.65 1.42
N ARG A 75 -1.70 13.94 0.75
CA ARG A 75 -0.49 14.53 0.15
C ARG A 75 -0.83 15.58 -0.91
N TYR A 76 -1.80 15.30 -1.76
CA TYR A 76 -2.24 16.24 -2.80
C TYR A 76 -2.84 17.52 -2.22
N LEU A 77 -3.61 17.41 -1.13
CA LEU A 77 -4.29 18.56 -0.51
C LEU A 77 -3.37 19.41 0.37
N TYR A 78 -2.41 18.81 1.09
CA TYR A 78 -1.61 19.52 2.09
C TYR A 78 -0.18 19.88 1.66
N GLU A 79 0.45 19.11 0.76
CA GLU A 79 1.86 19.29 0.38
C GLU A 79 2.06 19.01 -1.12
N ASN A 80 1.56 19.92 -1.97
CA ASN A 80 1.70 19.80 -3.43
C ASN A 80 2.99 20.44 -3.98
N GLU A 81 4.03 20.56 -3.15
CA GLU A 81 5.30 21.21 -3.49
C GLU A 81 6.38 20.17 -3.84
N GLY A 82 7.10 20.39 -4.95
CA GLY A 82 8.21 19.55 -5.37
C GLY A 82 7.84 18.09 -5.70
N CYS A 83 8.82 17.19 -5.53
CA CYS A 83 8.57 15.76 -5.49
C CYS A 83 8.25 15.34 -4.05
N TRP A 84 7.27 14.44 -3.87
CA TRP A 84 6.71 14.03 -2.57
C TRP A 84 7.69 13.30 -1.63
N GLU A 85 8.99 13.48 -1.81
CA GLU A 85 10.07 12.78 -1.12
C GLU A 85 10.23 13.24 0.33
N ARG A 86 9.97 14.53 0.61
CA ARG A 86 10.10 15.10 1.96
C ARG A 86 8.79 14.93 2.75
N ASN A 87 8.85 14.19 3.86
CA ASN A 87 7.75 14.09 4.83
C ASN A 87 7.99 15.11 5.94
N GLU A 88 7.52 16.34 5.79
CA GLU A 88 7.72 17.37 6.83
C GLU A 88 6.78 17.16 8.02
N LYS A 89 5.59 16.59 7.78
CA LYS A 89 4.65 16.22 8.85
C LYS A 89 4.78 14.75 9.22
N ALA A 90 5.21 14.50 10.46
CA ALA A 90 5.26 13.16 11.04
C ALA A 90 3.91 12.42 10.94
N ALA A 91 2.78 13.14 10.97
CA ALA A 91 1.44 12.58 10.78
C ALA A 91 1.25 11.88 9.42
N VAL A 92 1.76 12.47 8.33
CA VAL A 92 1.63 11.90 6.97
C VAL A 92 2.49 10.65 6.81
N TRP A 93 3.63 10.62 7.50
CA TRP A 93 4.53 9.47 7.51
C TRP A 93 3.95 8.27 8.28
N TRP A 94 3.27 8.52 9.41
CA TRP A 94 2.60 7.47 10.17
C TRP A 94 1.43 6.82 9.40
N ILE A 95 0.78 7.54 8.49
CA ILE A 95 -0.31 6.99 7.66
C ILE A 95 0.17 5.83 6.77
N ILE A 96 1.39 5.89 6.23
CA ILE A 96 1.98 4.76 5.47
C ILE A 96 2.53 3.69 6.42
N ARG A 97 3.16 4.11 7.52
CA ARG A 97 3.91 3.18 8.37
C ARG A 97 3.00 2.32 9.25
N CYS A 98 1.85 2.85 9.67
CA CYS A 98 0.88 2.14 10.50
C CYS A 98 0.31 0.87 9.82
N PRO A 99 -0.19 0.91 8.57
CA PRO A 99 -0.66 -0.30 7.88
C PRO A 99 0.44 -1.36 7.66
N ILE A 100 1.68 -0.94 7.42
CA ILE A 100 2.83 -1.87 7.31
C ILE A 100 3.11 -2.54 8.67
N LEU A 101 3.16 -1.77 9.76
CA LEU A 101 3.40 -2.31 11.10
C LEU A 101 2.27 -3.24 11.55
N MET A 102 1.02 -2.90 11.24
CA MET A 102 -0.14 -3.76 11.50
C MET A 102 -0.08 -5.07 10.71
N ALA A 103 0.32 -5.03 9.43
CA ALA A 103 0.48 -6.23 8.61
C ALA A 103 1.60 -7.15 9.10
N VAL A 104 2.67 -6.61 9.70
CA VAL A 104 3.77 -7.40 10.28
C VAL A 104 3.47 -7.93 11.68
N ALA A 105 2.61 -7.24 12.43
CA ALA A 105 2.26 -7.64 13.80
C ALA A 105 1.26 -8.82 13.87
N VAL A 106 0.51 -9.05 12.79
CA VAL A 106 -0.41 -10.19 12.64
C VAL A 106 0.36 -11.43 12.20
#